data_AF-A0AAW2BXB5-F1
#
_entry.id   AF-A0AAW2BXB5-F1
#
_cell.length_a   1.000
_cell.length_b   1.000
_cell.length_c   1.000
_cell.angle_alpha   90.00
_cell.angle_beta   90.00
_cell.angle_gamma   90.00
#
_symmetry.space_group_name_H-M   'P 1'
#
loop_
_entity.id
_entity.type
_entity.pdbx_description
1 polymer ?
#
loop_
_entity_poly.entity_id
_entity_poly.type
_entity_poly.pdbx_seq_one_letter_code
_entity_poly.pdbx_strand_id
1 'polypeptide(L)'
;MASSKLRSSCSFPNLVLSCLNFTLFILSSASLAPIILLRMPPTSMGMAFLMVSCVSLLSSFVGFYSQLTHFCFITHMSLLLGSAIGQLLSILALFTKEQSSLSLLKSTRDPKEAKLLVRLECGVLMAMFLMQLVVLVLSCAVHSCWLREYEGLEAEREAMARKRSRRIAKVQEESMANVAKISDVKAKELDDKMKSKYGQWVKTDFEG
;
A
#
# COMPACT_ATOMS: atom_id res chain seq x y z
N MET A 1 11.45 5.00 20.36
CA MET A 1 12.07 3.66 20.27
C MET A 1 11.19 2.58 19.63
N ALA A 2 9.87 2.76 19.48
CA ALA A 2 9.00 1.77 18.81
C ALA A 2 9.16 1.71 17.27
N SER A 3 9.55 2.84 16.65
CA SER A 3 9.65 2.97 15.18
C SER A 3 10.67 2.03 14.52
N SER A 4 11.81 1.71 15.18
CA SER A 4 12.84 0.84 14.59
C SER A 4 12.51 -0.65 14.64
N LYS A 5 11.78 -1.11 15.66
CA LYS A 5 11.34 -2.51 15.76
C LYS A 5 10.19 -2.85 14.82
N LEU A 6 9.29 -1.90 14.53
CA LEU A 6 8.16 -2.14 13.62
C LEU A 6 8.54 -2.08 12.13
N ARG A 7 9.46 -1.19 11.73
CA ARG A 7 9.95 -1.12 10.35
C ARG A 7 10.62 -2.43 9.88
N SER A 8 11.14 -3.21 10.83
CA SER A 8 11.69 -4.55 10.60
C SER A 8 10.62 -5.59 10.26
N SER A 9 9.42 -5.50 10.84
CA SER A 9 8.38 -6.54 10.74
C SER A 9 7.70 -6.59 9.37
N CYS A 10 7.54 -5.45 8.70
CA CYS A 10 6.96 -5.40 7.35
C CYS A 10 8.00 -5.67 6.24
N SER A 11 9.30 -5.64 6.55
CA SER A 11 10.37 -5.89 5.57
C SER A 11 10.42 -7.35 5.11
N PHE A 12 10.21 -8.30 6.03
CA PHE A 12 10.25 -9.74 5.71
C PHE A 12 9.08 -10.19 4.83
N PRO A 13 7.80 -9.87 5.14
CA PRO A 13 6.68 -10.15 4.24
C PRO A 13 6.87 -9.55 2.84
N ASN A 14 7.41 -8.33 2.75
CA ASN A 14 7.69 -7.67 1.47
C ASN A 14 8.79 -8.39 0.67
N LEU A 15 9.83 -8.89 1.33
CA LEU A 15 10.87 -9.70 0.70
C LEU A 15 10.31 -11.04 0.20
N VAL A 16 9.48 -11.70 1.00
CA VAL A 16 8.79 -12.93 0.61
C VAL A 16 7.87 -12.65 -0.59
N LEU A 17 7.10 -11.56 -0.58
CA LEU A 17 6.25 -11.14 -1.69
C LEU A 17 7.05 -10.93 -2.98
N SER A 18 8.21 -10.28 -2.88
CA SER A 18 9.12 -10.05 -4.00
C SER A 18 9.69 -11.35 -4.55
N CYS A 19 10.12 -12.26 -3.68
CA CYS A 19 10.62 -13.58 -4.07
C CYS A 19 9.55 -14.44 -4.76
N LEU A 20 8.32 -14.44 -4.24
CA LEU A 20 7.20 -15.13 -4.86
C LEU A 20 6.84 -14.55 -6.23
N ASN A 21 6.81 -13.21 -6.36
CA ASN A 21 6.58 -12.56 -7.66
C ASN A 21 7.70 -12.88 -8.67
N PHE A 22 8.96 -12.94 -8.23
CA PHE A 22 10.06 -13.36 -9.08
C PHE A 22 9.94 -14.81 -9.55
N THR A 23 9.53 -15.71 -8.64
CA THR A 23 9.28 -17.10 -9.00
C THR A 23 8.13 -17.22 -10.00
N LEU A 24 7.04 -16.46 -9.79
CA LEU A 24 5.92 -16.38 -10.73
C LEU A 24 6.34 -15.81 -12.08
N PHE A 25 7.22 -14.82 -12.12
CA PHE A 25 7.74 -14.24 -13.35
C PHE A 25 8.50 -15.29 -14.17
N ILE A 26 9.38 -16.07 -13.52
CA ILE A 26 10.13 -17.16 -14.16
C ILE A 26 9.17 -18.23 -14.69
N LEU A 27 8.22 -18.68 -13.87
CA LEU A 27 7.25 -19.70 -14.27
C LEU A 27 6.36 -19.24 -15.42
N SER A 28 5.87 -18.00 -15.37
CA SER A 28 5.07 -17.41 -16.45
C SER A 28 5.85 -17.27 -17.76
N SER A 29 7.16 -17.03 -17.66
CA SER A 29 8.03 -17.01 -18.84
C SER A 29 8.25 -18.42 -19.38
N ALA A 30 8.44 -19.39 -18.49
CA ALA A 30 8.66 -20.79 -18.86
C ALA A 30 7.41 -21.45 -19.48
N SER A 31 6.20 -21.09 -19.05
CA SER A 31 4.94 -21.62 -19.60
C SER A 31 4.71 -21.23 -21.07
N LEU A 32 5.40 -20.21 -21.58
CA LEU A 32 5.35 -19.88 -23.01
C LEU A 32 5.95 -20.99 -23.88
N ALA A 33 6.99 -21.67 -23.39
CA ALA A 33 7.73 -22.68 -24.15
C ALA A 33 6.87 -23.87 -24.61
N PRO A 34 6.12 -24.59 -23.73
CA PRO A 34 5.29 -25.70 -24.17
C PRO A 34 4.19 -25.26 -25.15
N ILE A 35 3.62 -24.06 -24.99
CA ILE A 35 2.57 -23.55 -25.90
C ILE A 35 3.14 -23.28 -27.30
N ILE A 36 4.31 -22.64 -27.39
CA ILE A 36 5.01 -22.37 -28.65
C ILE A 36 5.47 -23.68 -29.30
N LEU A 37 6.01 -24.62 -28.51
CA LEU A 37 6.44 -25.92 -29.00
C LEU A 37 5.25 -26.76 -29.50
N LEU A 38 4.08 -26.67 -28.90
CA LEU A 38 2.91 -27.44 -29.35
C LEU A 38 2.53 -27.11 -30.79
N ARG A 39 2.54 -25.82 -31.18
CA ARG A 39 2.32 -25.37 -32.57
C ARG A 39 2.59 -23.87 -32.74
N MET A 40 3.27 -23.49 -33.82
CA MET A 40 3.32 -22.11 -34.33
C MET A 40 2.89 -22.08 -35.81
N PRO A 41 1.98 -21.17 -36.23
CA PRO A 41 1.24 -20.21 -35.41
C PRO A 41 0.24 -20.90 -34.44
N PRO A 42 -0.01 -20.31 -33.26
CA PRO A 42 -0.90 -20.88 -32.26
C PRO A 42 -2.35 -20.91 -32.74
N THR A 43 -3.12 -21.92 -32.31
CA THR A 43 -4.57 -21.94 -32.51
C THR A 43 -5.25 -20.94 -31.58
N SER A 44 -6.56 -20.68 -31.77
CA SER A 44 -7.31 -19.80 -30.85
C SER A 44 -7.19 -20.23 -29.37
N MET A 45 -7.21 -21.54 -29.11
CA MET A 45 -7.00 -22.09 -27.77
C MET A 45 -5.56 -21.89 -27.28
N GLY A 46 -4.56 -22.12 -28.14
CA GLY A 46 -3.16 -21.83 -27.81
C GLY A 46 -2.92 -20.34 -27.53
N MET A 47 -3.60 -19.45 -28.27
CA MET A 47 -3.59 -18.01 -28.03
C MET A 47 -4.18 -17.66 -26.67
N ALA A 48 -5.27 -18.31 -26.25
CA ALA A 48 -5.84 -18.09 -24.92
C ALA A 48 -4.82 -18.42 -23.82
N PHE A 49 -4.13 -19.56 -23.89
CA PHE A 49 -3.10 -19.94 -22.92
C PHE A 49 -1.90 -18.99 -22.94
N LEU A 50 -1.46 -18.54 -24.12
CA LEU A 50 -0.41 -17.52 -24.24
C LEU A 50 -0.83 -16.22 -23.56
N MET A 51 -2.05 -15.76 -23.77
CA MET A 51 -2.57 -14.54 -23.15
C MET A 51 -2.62 -14.67 -21.63
N VAL A 52 -3.08 -15.80 -21.08
CA VAL A 52 -3.06 -16.05 -19.62
C VAL A 52 -1.63 -15.98 -19.06
N SER A 53 -0.67 -16.61 -19.75
CA SER A 53 0.75 -16.57 -19.35
C SER A 53 1.34 -15.16 -19.43
N CYS A 54 1.03 -14.41 -20.50
CA CYS A 54 1.46 -13.01 -20.64
C CYS A 54 0.86 -12.10 -19.56
N VAL A 55 -0.42 -12.26 -19.22
CA VAL A 55 -1.06 -11.50 -18.13
C VAL A 55 -0.43 -11.86 -16.79
N SER A 56 -0.11 -13.14 -16.55
CA SER A 56 0.62 -13.59 -15.35
C SER A 56 2.02 -12.97 -15.26
N LEU A 57 2.72 -12.87 -16.39
CA LEU A 57 4.05 -12.27 -16.51
C LEU A 57 3.99 -10.76 -16.23
N LEU A 58 3.01 -10.06 -16.81
CA LEU A 58 2.78 -8.64 -16.53
C LEU A 58 2.40 -8.40 -15.07
N SER A 59 1.53 -9.24 -14.50
CA SER A 59 1.13 -9.18 -13.10
C SER A 59 2.34 -9.30 -12.17
N SER A 60 3.16 -10.34 -12.36
CA SER A 60 4.37 -10.55 -11.55
C SER A 60 5.41 -9.44 -11.71
N PHE A 61 5.56 -8.88 -12.91
CA PHE A 61 6.42 -7.71 -13.13
C PHE A 61 5.92 -6.47 -12.38
N VAL A 62 4.63 -6.15 -12.48
CA VAL A 62 4.02 -5.04 -11.71
C VAL A 62 4.08 -5.32 -10.21
N GLY A 63 4.04 -6.58 -9.79
CA GLY A 63 4.17 -7.03 -8.40
C GLY A 63 5.44 -6.52 -7.72
N PHE A 64 6.57 -6.39 -8.43
CA PHE A 64 7.80 -5.80 -7.89
C PHE A 64 7.64 -4.34 -7.48
N TYR A 65 6.81 -3.59 -8.20
CA TYR A 65 6.60 -2.16 -7.99
C TYR A 65 5.33 -1.87 -7.17
N SER A 66 4.52 -2.90 -6.88
CA SER A 66 3.24 -2.76 -6.17
C SER A 66 3.37 -2.15 -4.77
N GLN A 67 4.58 -2.20 -4.18
CA GLN A 67 4.89 -1.62 -2.88
C GLN A 67 5.18 -0.10 -2.95
N LEU A 68 5.37 0.48 -4.14
CA LEU A 68 5.76 1.88 -4.29
C LEU A 68 4.58 2.85 -4.32
N THR A 69 3.44 2.45 -4.92
CA THR A 69 2.27 3.34 -5.05
C THR A 69 0.95 2.57 -4.95
N HIS A 70 -0.10 3.22 -4.43
CA HIS A 70 -1.45 2.65 -4.32
C HIS A 70 -2.04 2.27 -5.68
N PHE A 71 -1.74 3.05 -6.74
CA PHE A 71 -2.18 2.71 -8.10
C PHE A 71 -1.55 1.39 -8.56
N CYS A 72 -0.24 1.22 -8.39
CA CYS A 72 0.44 -0.05 -8.70
C CYS A 72 -0.12 -1.22 -7.89
N PHE A 73 -0.52 -1.01 -6.64
CA PHE A 73 -1.18 -2.05 -5.83
C PHE A 73 -2.52 -2.48 -6.42
N ILE A 74 -3.43 -1.54 -6.75
CA ILE A 74 -4.73 -1.86 -7.35
C ILE A 74 -4.54 -2.57 -8.69
N THR A 75 -3.65 -2.04 -9.56
CA THR A 75 -3.37 -2.66 -10.85
C THR A 75 -2.81 -4.07 -10.68
N HIS A 76 -1.90 -4.28 -9.74
CA HIS A 76 -1.35 -5.60 -9.42
C HIS A 76 -2.45 -6.57 -8.98
N MET A 77 -3.32 -6.17 -8.04
CA MET A 77 -4.43 -7.01 -7.56
C MET A 77 -5.40 -7.39 -8.69
N SER A 78 -5.79 -6.42 -9.52
CA SER A 78 -6.69 -6.66 -10.66
C SER A 78 -6.09 -7.63 -11.68
N LEU A 79 -4.82 -7.44 -12.03
CA LEU A 79 -4.10 -8.35 -12.94
C LEU A 79 -3.96 -9.75 -12.34
N LEU A 80 -3.69 -9.84 -11.04
CA LEU A 80 -3.50 -11.12 -10.35
C LEU A 80 -4.80 -11.91 -10.25
N LEU A 81 -5.93 -11.24 -9.97
CA LEU A 81 -7.26 -11.85 -10.00
C LEU A 81 -7.66 -12.31 -11.41
N GLY A 82 -7.47 -11.45 -12.42
CA GLY A 82 -7.76 -11.80 -13.82
C GLY A 82 -6.93 -12.99 -14.29
N SER A 83 -5.65 -13.02 -13.93
CA SER A 83 -4.75 -14.14 -14.17
C SER A 83 -5.22 -15.42 -13.48
N ALA A 84 -5.55 -15.37 -12.19
CA ALA A 84 -5.97 -16.53 -11.42
C ALA A 84 -7.25 -17.17 -12.00
N ILE A 85 -8.21 -16.35 -12.43
CA ILE A 85 -9.41 -16.81 -13.13
C ILE A 85 -9.04 -17.46 -14.47
N GLY A 86 -8.17 -16.82 -15.25
CA GLY A 86 -7.70 -17.36 -16.53
C GLY A 86 -6.98 -18.71 -16.38
N GLN A 87 -6.12 -18.84 -15.36
CA GLN A 87 -5.43 -20.08 -15.03
C GLN A 87 -6.41 -21.16 -14.59
N LEU A 88 -7.38 -20.84 -13.71
CA LEU A 88 -8.40 -21.79 -13.29
C LEU A 88 -9.22 -22.32 -14.47
N LEU A 89 -9.67 -21.44 -15.36
CA LEU A 89 -10.38 -21.83 -16.58
C LEU A 89 -9.51 -22.70 -17.49
N SER A 90 -8.22 -22.37 -17.59
CA SER A 90 -7.25 -23.14 -18.39
C SER A 90 -7.02 -24.53 -17.82
N ILE A 91 -6.82 -24.64 -16.50
CA ILE A 91 -6.68 -25.90 -15.77
C ILE A 91 -7.93 -26.76 -15.97
N LEU A 92 -9.12 -26.18 -15.80
CA LEU A 92 -10.38 -26.87 -16.03
C LEU A 92 -10.51 -27.37 -17.48
N ALA A 93 -10.15 -26.55 -18.47
CA ALA A 93 -10.18 -26.97 -19.87
C ALA A 93 -9.24 -28.14 -20.15
N LEU A 94 -8.01 -28.09 -19.62
CA LEU A 94 -7.00 -29.13 -19.83
C LEU A 94 -7.31 -30.43 -19.07
N PHE A 95 -7.85 -30.35 -17.85
CA PHE A 95 -8.21 -31.54 -17.05
C PHE A 95 -9.52 -32.19 -17.50
N THR A 96 -10.58 -31.42 -17.70
CA THR A 96 -11.92 -31.97 -17.98
C THR A 96 -12.09 -32.39 -19.43
N LYS A 97 -11.36 -31.73 -20.35
CA LYS A 97 -11.48 -31.94 -21.80
C LYS A 97 -10.10 -32.19 -22.42
N GLU A 98 -9.28 -33.06 -21.82
CA GLU A 98 -7.90 -33.36 -22.29
C GLU A 98 -7.87 -33.73 -23.79
N GLN A 99 -8.74 -34.65 -24.21
CA GLN A 99 -8.81 -35.13 -25.61
C GLN A 99 -9.28 -34.05 -26.60
N SER A 100 -10.29 -33.26 -26.23
CA SER A 100 -10.77 -32.15 -27.06
C SER A 100 -9.78 -30.99 -27.09
N SER A 101 -9.04 -30.76 -26.01
CA SER A 101 -8.01 -29.72 -25.94
C SER A 101 -6.83 -30.07 -26.85
N LEU A 102 -6.40 -31.34 -26.85
CA LEU A 102 -5.36 -31.84 -27.76
C LEU A 102 -5.80 -31.70 -29.23
N SER A 103 -7.06 -32.01 -29.56
CA SER A 103 -7.56 -31.86 -30.93
C SER A 103 -7.68 -30.39 -31.36
N LEU A 104 -8.06 -29.49 -30.44
CA LEU A 104 -8.14 -28.04 -30.67
C LEU A 104 -6.77 -27.36 -30.81
N LEU A 105 -5.74 -27.89 -30.14
CA LEU A 105 -4.35 -27.44 -30.30
C LEU A 105 -3.76 -27.86 -31.65
N LYS A 106 -4.35 -28.88 -32.32
CA LYS A 106 -3.94 -29.40 -33.63
C LYS A 106 -2.42 -29.63 -33.70
N SER A 107 -1.80 -30.18 -32.66
CA SER A 107 -0.34 -30.36 -32.68
C SER A 107 0.11 -31.28 -33.81
N THR A 108 1.22 -30.95 -34.49
CA THR A 108 1.86 -31.79 -35.51
C THR A 108 2.87 -32.78 -34.93
N ARG A 109 3.11 -32.72 -33.61
CA ARG A 109 4.03 -33.61 -32.89
C ARG A 109 3.43 -35.00 -32.68
N ASP A 110 4.29 -35.94 -32.31
CA ASP A 110 3.86 -37.26 -31.87
C ASP A 110 2.85 -37.13 -30.72
N PRO A 111 1.73 -37.88 -30.74
CA PRO A 111 0.68 -37.77 -29.74
C PRO A 111 1.16 -38.01 -28.30
N LYS A 112 2.23 -38.79 -28.08
CA LYS A 112 2.78 -38.99 -26.73
C LYS A 112 3.51 -37.74 -26.25
N GLU A 113 4.31 -37.11 -27.12
CA GLU A 113 5.00 -35.86 -26.82
C GLU A 113 4.01 -34.71 -26.59
N ALA A 114 3.01 -34.57 -27.45
CA ALA A 114 1.98 -33.53 -27.34
C ALA A 114 1.20 -33.67 -26.01
N LYS A 115 0.85 -34.91 -25.64
CA LYS A 115 0.19 -35.19 -24.36
C LYS A 115 1.08 -34.83 -23.16
N LEU A 116 2.37 -35.14 -23.22
CA LEU A 116 3.31 -34.79 -22.16
C LEU A 116 3.45 -33.27 -22.01
N LEU A 117 3.57 -32.54 -23.12
CA LEU A 117 3.63 -31.07 -23.11
C LEU A 117 2.36 -30.44 -22.53
N VAL A 118 1.18 -30.96 -22.87
CA VAL A 118 -0.09 -30.47 -22.30
C VAL A 118 -0.18 -30.73 -20.80
N ARG A 119 0.26 -31.90 -20.33
CA ARG A 119 0.27 -32.20 -18.89
C ARG A 119 1.29 -31.37 -18.12
N LEU A 120 2.46 -31.14 -18.72
CA LEU A 120 3.47 -30.24 -18.19
C LEU A 120 2.90 -28.84 -18.04
N GLU A 121 2.30 -28.30 -19.09
CA GLU A 121 1.67 -26.97 -19.06
C GLU A 121 0.57 -26.89 -18.01
N CYS A 122 -0.29 -27.90 -17.92
CA CYS A 122 -1.33 -27.96 -16.90
C CYS A 122 -0.75 -27.96 -15.48
N GLY A 123 0.33 -28.71 -15.24
CA GLY A 123 1.05 -28.71 -13.97
C GLY A 123 1.68 -27.37 -13.63
N VAL A 124 2.27 -26.69 -14.62
CA VAL A 124 2.83 -25.34 -14.47
C VAL A 124 1.73 -24.33 -14.12
N LEU A 125 0.61 -24.34 -14.84
CA LEU A 125 -0.55 -23.48 -14.56
C LEU A 125 -1.11 -23.70 -13.16
N MET A 126 -1.19 -24.96 -12.70
CA MET A 126 -1.62 -25.28 -11.33
C MET A 126 -0.65 -24.72 -10.28
N ALA A 127 0.66 -24.87 -10.48
CA ALA A 127 1.67 -24.33 -9.58
C ALA A 127 1.62 -22.79 -9.52
N MET A 128 1.46 -22.15 -10.68
CA MET A 128 1.29 -20.70 -10.79
C MET A 128 0.02 -20.23 -10.06
N PHE A 129 -1.10 -20.94 -10.22
CA PHE A 129 -2.37 -20.62 -9.57
C PHE A 129 -2.25 -20.65 -8.04
N LEU A 130 -1.67 -21.72 -7.48
CA LEU A 130 -1.46 -21.83 -6.04
C LEU A 130 -0.54 -20.73 -5.51
N MET A 131 0.56 -20.43 -6.21
CA MET A 131 1.44 -19.33 -5.83
C MET A 131 0.76 -17.97 -5.92
N GLN A 132 -0.07 -17.72 -6.93
CA GLN A 132 -0.85 -16.48 -7.04
C GLN A 132 -1.81 -16.31 -5.86
N LEU A 133 -2.48 -17.36 -5.40
CA LEU A 133 -3.31 -17.29 -4.19
C LEU A 133 -2.50 -16.90 -2.95
N VAL A 134 -1.30 -17.45 -2.78
CA VAL A 134 -0.40 -17.08 -1.68
C VAL A 134 0.01 -15.60 -1.78
N VAL A 135 0.39 -15.15 -2.98
CA VAL A 135 0.74 -13.73 -3.22
C VAL A 135 -0.45 -12.82 -2.95
N LEU A 136 -1.66 -13.20 -3.34
CA LEU A 136 -2.88 -12.43 -3.08
C LEU A 136 -3.11 -12.25 -1.58
N VAL A 137 -3.11 -13.35 -0.82
CA VAL A 137 -3.33 -13.33 0.64
C VAL A 137 -2.24 -12.52 1.33
N LEU A 138 -0.98 -12.72 0.96
CA LEU A 138 0.14 -12.02 1.58
C LEU A 138 0.12 -10.52 1.24
N SER A 139 -0.24 -10.16 0.01
CA SER A 139 -0.40 -8.76 -0.41
C SER A 139 -1.50 -8.06 0.37
N CYS A 140 -2.65 -8.72 0.55
CA CYS A 140 -3.74 -8.22 1.38
C CYS A 140 -3.31 -8.05 2.83
N ALA A 141 -2.62 -9.04 3.41
CA ALA A 141 -2.13 -8.97 4.79
C ALA A 141 -1.16 -7.80 4.99
N VAL A 142 -0.19 -7.64 4.07
CA VAL A 142 0.76 -6.50 4.09
C VAL A 142 0.02 -5.18 3.96
N HIS A 143 -0.93 -5.07 3.02
CA HIS A 143 -1.70 -3.85 2.82
C HIS A 143 -2.54 -3.49 4.07
N SER A 144 -3.20 -4.47 4.69
CA SER A 144 -3.94 -4.28 5.95
C SER A 144 -3.02 -3.88 7.11
N CYS A 145 -1.82 -4.44 7.20
CA CYS A 145 -0.83 -3.99 8.18
C CYS A 145 -0.46 -2.52 7.95
N TRP A 146 -0.29 -2.12 6.69
CA TRP A 146 0.08 -0.75 6.34
C TRP A 146 -1.03 0.25 6.63
N LEU A 147 -2.29 -0.09 6.32
CA LEU A 147 -3.45 0.73 6.68
C LEU A 147 -3.54 0.94 8.20
N ARG A 148 -3.36 -0.13 8.98
CA ARG A 148 -3.36 -0.04 10.44
C ARG A 148 -2.22 0.83 10.99
N GLU A 149 -1.05 0.78 10.34
CA GLU A 149 0.07 1.65 10.69
C GLU A 149 -0.22 3.12 10.38
N TYR A 150 -0.84 3.40 9.24
CA TYR A 150 -1.23 4.76 8.85
C TYR A 150 -2.24 5.35 9.82
N GLU A 151 -3.28 4.61 10.18
CA GLU A 151 -4.28 5.02 11.19
C GLU A 151 -3.62 5.31 12.55
N GLY A 152 -2.67 4.49 12.98
CA GLY A 152 -1.92 4.70 14.22
C GLY A 152 -1.07 5.97 14.20
N LEU A 153 -0.37 6.23 13.08
CA LEU A 153 0.43 7.44 12.89
C LEU A 153 -0.44 8.71 12.83
N GLU A 154 -1.60 8.64 12.19
CA GLU A 154 -2.55 9.74 12.14
C GLU A 154 -3.10 10.06 13.53
N ALA A 155 -3.45 9.04 14.32
CA ALA A 155 -3.88 9.20 15.71
C ALA A 155 -2.79 9.83 16.60
N GLU A 156 -1.51 9.44 16.44
CA GLU A 156 -0.40 10.07 17.15
C GLU A 156 -0.22 11.55 16.76
N ARG A 157 -0.35 11.86 15.46
CA ARG A 157 -0.26 13.24 14.95
C ARG A 157 -1.37 14.12 15.50
N GLU A 158 -2.61 13.61 15.53
CA GLU A 158 -3.75 14.32 16.13
C GLU A 158 -3.56 14.56 17.62
N ALA A 159 -3.09 13.56 18.36
CA ALA A 159 -2.82 13.67 19.79
C ALA A 159 -1.73 14.72 20.06
N MET A 160 -0.66 14.74 19.25
CA MET A 160 0.39 15.75 19.34
C MET A 160 -0.13 17.15 19.02
N ALA A 161 -0.97 17.30 17.99
CA ALA A 161 -1.58 18.57 17.62
C ALA A 161 -2.50 19.11 18.73
N ARG A 162 -3.35 18.25 19.33
CA ARG A 162 -4.19 18.61 20.48
C ARG A 162 -3.34 19.02 21.69
N LYS A 163 -2.26 18.29 21.99
CA LYS A 163 -1.34 18.63 23.09
C LYS A 163 -0.64 19.97 22.84
N ARG A 164 -0.24 20.26 21.60
CA ARG A 164 0.34 21.54 21.21
C ARG A 164 -0.67 22.69 21.34
N SER A 165 -1.90 22.49 20.86
CA SER A 165 -2.98 23.47 20.97
C SER A 165 -3.28 23.85 22.42
N ARG A 166 -3.40 22.86 23.32
CA ARG A 166 -3.58 23.12 24.76
C ARG A 166 -2.45 23.93 25.38
N ARG A 167 -1.19 23.68 24.98
CA ARG A 167 -0.03 24.46 25.45
C ARG A 167 -0.10 25.91 24.97
N ILE A 168 -0.47 26.13 23.72
CA ILE A 168 -0.62 27.49 23.16
C ILE A 168 -1.75 28.24 23.87
N ALA A 169 -2.90 27.58 24.08
CA ALA A 169 -4.03 28.17 24.80
C ALA A 169 -3.63 28.57 26.23
N LYS A 170 -2.90 27.71 26.96
CA LYS A 170 -2.41 28.01 28.30
C LYS A 170 -1.45 29.20 28.31
N VAL A 171 -0.53 29.28 27.35
CA VAL A 171 0.39 30.43 27.22
C VAL A 171 -0.37 31.72 26.89
N GLN A 172 -1.39 31.64 26.03
CA GLN A 172 -2.24 32.80 25.73
C GLN A 172 -3.00 33.28 26.97
N GLU A 173 -3.61 32.37 27.73
CA GLU A 173 -4.30 32.69 28.98
C GLU A 173 -3.36 33.33 30.01
N GLU A 174 -2.18 32.75 30.23
CA GLU A 174 -1.14 33.31 31.12
C GLU A 174 -0.68 34.69 30.66
N SER A 175 -0.53 34.91 29.34
CA SER A 175 -0.15 36.21 28.79
C SER A 175 -1.23 37.28 28.98
N MET A 176 -2.49 36.95 28.77
CA MET A 176 -3.62 37.87 28.98
C MET A 176 -3.76 38.24 30.46
N ALA A 177 -3.62 37.26 31.35
CA ALA A 177 -3.61 37.50 32.79
C ALA A 177 -2.44 38.41 33.22
N ASN A 178 -1.27 38.26 32.61
CA ASN A 178 -0.12 39.13 32.89
C ASN A 178 -0.35 40.56 32.37
N VAL A 179 -0.92 40.72 31.17
CA VAL A 179 -1.28 42.04 30.63
C VAL A 179 -2.30 42.75 31.53
N ALA A 180 -3.31 42.03 32.02
CA ALA A 180 -4.30 42.57 32.96
C ALA A 180 -3.65 43.03 34.28
N LYS A 181 -2.70 42.26 34.83
CA LYS A 181 -1.94 42.67 36.02
C LYS A 181 -1.13 43.94 35.77
N ILE A 182 -0.49 44.06 34.61
CA ILE A 182 0.29 45.26 34.25
C ILE A 182 -0.63 46.48 34.11
N SER A 183 -1.82 46.35 33.51
CA SER A 183 -2.77 47.46 33.43
C SER A 183 -3.27 47.90 34.79
N ASP A 184 -3.53 46.97 35.71
CA ASP A 184 -3.97 47.30 37.07
C ASP A 184 -2.87 48.03 37.86
N VAL A 185 -1.61 47.61 37.73
CA VAL A 185 -0.47 48.29 38.36
C VAL A 185 -0.30 49.69 37.78
N LYS A 186 -0.38 49.85 36.45
CA LYS A 186 -0.29 51.18 35.80
C LYS A 186 -1.44 52.10 36.19
N ALA A 187 -2.66 51.57 36.33
CA ALA A 187 -3.81 52.35 36.79
C ALA A 187 -3.61 52.86 38.22
N LYS A 188 -3.08 52.02 39.12
CA LYS A 188 -2.72 52.44 40.48
C LYS A 188 -1.60 53.49 40.48
N GLU A 189 -0.56 53.32 39.67
CA GLU A 189 0.54 54.30 39.56
C GLU A 189 0.04 55.68 39.05
N LEU A 190 -0.91 55.69 38.11
CA LEU A 190 -1.52 56.91 37.61
C LEU A 190 -2.41 57.59 38.66
N ASP A 191 -3.20 56.83 39.42
CA ASP A 191 -4.02 57.35 40.53
C ASP A 191 -3.14 57.96 41.63
N ASP A 192 -2.04 57.29 42.00
CA ASP A 192 -1.08 57.78 42.99
C ASP A 192 -0.38 59.06 42.51
N LYS A 193 0.03 59.14 41.23
CA LYS A 193 0.57 60.37 40.64
C LYS A 193 -0.44 61.50 40.61
N MET A 194 -1.71 61.21 40.34
CA MET A 194 -2.76 62.23 40.32
C MET A 194 -3.02 62.77 41.72
N LYS A 195 -3.12 61.91 42.74
CA LYS A 195 -3.22 62.33 44.15
C LYS A 195 -2.01 63.15 44.61
N SER A 196 -0.80 62.73 44.24
CA SER A 196 0.42 63.48 44.54
C SER A 196 0.42 64.87 43.90
N LYS A 197 -0.04 65.00 42.64
CA LYS A 197 -0.14 66.30 41.97
C LYS A 197 -1.22 67.17 42.61
N TYR A 198 -2.41 66.66 42.88
CA TYR A 198 -3.46 67.45 43.55
C TYR A 198 -3.02 67.96 44.94
N GLY A 199 -2.30 67.14 45.71
CA GLY A 199 -1.74 67.58 47.00
C GLY A 199 -0.63 68.63 46.90
N GLN A 200 0.05 68.73 45.74
CA GLN A 200 1.07 69.74 45.48
C GLN A 200 0.46 71.07 45.02
N TRP A 201 -0.59 71.03 44.21
CA TRP A 201 -1.30 72.23 43.74
C TRP A 201 -2.03 72.94 44.89
N VAL A 202 -2.66 72.18 45.81
CA VAL A 202 -3.31 72.74 47.01
C VAL A 202 -2.32 73.44 47.96
N LYS A 203 -1.03 73.09 47.95
CA LYS A 203 -0.02 73.78 48.77
C LYS A 203 0.45 75.10 48.17
N THR A 204 0.45 75.24 46.84
CA THR A 204 0.87 76.46 46.14
C THR A 204 -0.16 77.58 46.15
N ASP A 205 -1.43 77.29 46.42
CA ASP A 205 -2.51 78.29 46.41
C ASP A 205 -2.66 79.07 47.75
N PHE A 206 -1.84 78.77 48.77
CA PHE A 206 -1.85 79.44 50.08
C PHE A 206 -0.60 80.32 50.35
N GLU A 207 0.25 80.57 49.36
CA GLU A 207 1.46 81.41 49.48
C GLU A 207 1.42 82.66 48.57
N GLY A 208 0.23 83.19 48.28
CA GLY A 208 0.02 84.47 47.57
C GLY A 208 -0.53 85.57 48.46
#